data_AF-A0A915LY19-F1
#
_entry.id   AF-A0A915LY19-F1
#
_cell.length_a   1.000
_cell.length_b   1.000
_cell.length_c   1.000
_cell.angle_alpha   90.00
_cell.angle_beta   90.00
_cell.angle_gamma   90.00
#
_symmetry.space_group_name_H-M   'P 1'
#
loop_
_entity.id
_entity.type
_entity.pdbx_description
1 polymer ?
#
loop_
_entity_poly.entity_id
_entity_poly.type
_entity_poly.pdbx_seq_one_letter_code
_entity_poly.pdbx_strand_id
1 'polypeptide(L)'
;MVDAYLTHGSKLVDITNEFLKACEELETGEFSMSNDFKISHAMSAIEIMDPKMDSGMDSFEWKMLNFTDKAKLTQEDVCLQTGHNVPSYDRTFVSTNLTDAIAKLRKTLRGNNTATEKHEFQALLIRFEFFSSLLEMFDFLLPSKGTLYLLNAGINETEIDPFIPNLYSAGEQLQKCLHFHKRILATINFGKQPPKDERDSLFDWLSTFDSNTYLYMSTAGLPRKLQLFSRLEGYKYIEDTLETIGEIIMSVPDYELVKKFGDLHSNILTRSVLQLILFPLNRHNLTGTIPFMQIAFNSVNRFCGYLMNNNIQDVVAQHNSYFPHLNVLFNEIFGLFERAYTCLYQTHGNNLARQWDFFHVNFDDFSILINEV
;
A
#
# COMPACT_ATOMS: atom_id res chain seq x y z
N MET A 1 3.22 -30.75 8.52
CA MET A 1 2.53 -30.24 9.73
C MET A 1 2.40 -31.31 10.80
N VAL A 2 2.11 -32.57 10.44
CA VAL A 2 2.13 -33.73 11.37
C VAL A 2 3.54 -33.97 11.96
N ASP A 3 4.59 -33.81 11.16
CA ASP A 3 5.98 -34.03 11.62
C ASP A 3 6.47 -33.03 12.68
N ALA A 4 5.90 -31.82 12.71
CA ALA A 4 6.27 -30.80 13.69
C ALA A 4 5.68 -31.05 15.09
N TYR A 5 4.67 -31.91 15.21
CA TYR A 5 4.10 -32.31 16.51
C TYR A 5 4.76 -33.57 17.08
N LEU A 6 5.43 -34.36 16.23
CA LEU A 6 6.12 -35.59 16.62
C LEU A 6 7.51 -35.33 17.24
N THR A 7 8.07 -34.14 17.08
CA THR A 7 9.38 -33.73 17.61
C THR A 7 9.46 -33.62 19.13
N HIS A 8 8.32 -33.65 19.84
CA HIS A 8 8.26 -33.59 21.31
C HIS A 8 7.93 -34.92 22.00
N GLY A 9 8.03 -36.06 21.31
CA GLY A 9 7.83 -37.39 21.92
C GLY A 9 6.37 -37.75 22.21
N SER A 10 5.42 -36.97 21.70
CA SER A 10 3.99 -37.25 21.81
C SER A 10 3.59 -38.41 20.90
N LYS A 11 2.88 -39.41 21.46
CA LYS A 11 2.35 -40.55 20.70
C LYS A 11 1.02 -40.16 20.05
N LEU A 12 0.91 -40.31 18.74
CA LEU A 12 -0.37 -40.21 18.04
C LEU A 12 -1.25 -41.42 18.43
N VAL A 13 -2.48 -41.14 18.86
CA VAL A 13 -3.50 -42.14 19.17
C VAL A 13 -4.64 -41.95 18.16
N ASP A 14 -5.00 -43.02 17.48
CA ASP A 14 -6.14 -43.03 16.56
C ASP A 14 -7.44 -43.13 17.38
N ILE A 15 -8.31 -42.13 17.25
CA ILE A 15 -9.59 -42.02 17.95
C ILE A 15 -10.79 -42.16 17.00
N THR A 16 -10.59 -42.55 15.73
CA THR A 16 -11.66 -42.52 14.72
C THR A 16 -12.89 -43.33 15.14
N ASN A 17 -12.69 -44.56 15.65
CA ASN A 17 -13.82 -45.41 16.06
C ASN A 17 -14.55 -44.88 17.31
N GLU A 18 -13.81 -44.33 18.27
CA GLU A 18 -14.38 -43.74 19.49
C GLU A 18 -15.19 -42.49 19.15
N PHE A 19 -14.67 -41.65 18.25
CA PHE A 19 -15.36 -40.46 17.75
C PHE A 19 -16.65 -40.79 17.01
N LEU A 20 -16.61 -41.75 16.07
CA LEU A 20 -17.81 -42.17 15.33
C LEU A 20 -18.90 -42.72 16.26
N LYS A 21 -18.52 -43.54 17.24
CA LYS A 21 -19.46 -44.06 18.24
C LYS A 21 -20.11 -42.95 19.07
N ALA A 22 -19.33 -41.95 19.49
CA ALA A 22 -19.87 -40.81 20.22
C ALA A 22 -20.82 -39.95 19.36
N CYS A 23 -20.56 -39.83 18.05
CA CYS A 23 -21.46 -39.14 17.14
C CYS A 23 -22.78 -39.88 16.92
N GLU A 24 -22.82 -41.21 17.02
CA GLU A 24 -24.07 -42.00 16.93
C GLU A 24 -25.02 -41.75 18.11
N GLU A 25 -24.50 -41.24 19.24
CA GLU A 25 -25.29 -40.91 20.43
C GLU A 25 -26.01 -39.55 20.31
N LEU A 26 -25.65 -38.71 19.33
CA LEU A 26 -26.25 -37.39 19.12
C LEU A 26 -27.60 -37.46 18.40
N GLU A 27 -28.54 -36.60 18.80
CA GLU A 27 -29.81 -36.47 18.09
C GLU A 27 -29.65 -35.69 16.77
N THR A 28 -30.55 -35.95 15.81
CA THR A 28 -30.52 -35.22 14.53
C THR A 28 -30.79 -33.73 14.77
N GLY A 29 -29.82 -32.88 14.42
CA GLY A 29 -29.88 -31.43 14.64
C GLY A 29 -29.21 -30.96 15.93
N GLU A 30 -28.68 -31.88 16.73
CA GLU A 30 -27.84 -31.57 17.89
C GLU A 30 -26.40 -31.22 17.46
N PHE A 31 -25.82 -30.21 18.12
CA PHE A 31 -24.44 -29.79 17.90
C PHE A 31 -23.64 -29.90 19.21
N SER A 32 -22.58 -30.70 19.20
CA SER A 32 -21.60 -30.74 20.30
C SER A 32 -20.53 -29.67 20.09
N MET A 33 -20.67 -28.53 20.77
CA MET A 33 -19.75 -27.39 20.69
C MET A 33 -19.61 -26.69 22.06
N SER A 34 -18.56 -25.87 22.23
CA SER A 34 -18.39 -25.06 23.44
C SER A 34 -19.51 -24.02 23.59
N ASN A 35 -19.89 -23.72 24.83
CA ASN A 35 -20.92 -22.70 25.15
C ASN A 35 -20.57 -21.30 24.64
N ASP A 36 -19.28 -21.00 24.48
CA ASP A 36 -18.82 -19.70 24.00
C ASP A 36 -18.76 -19.63 22.46
N PHE A 37 -18.94 -20.76 21.78
CA PHE A 37 -18.90 -20.82 20.32
C PHE A 37 -20.29 -20.56 19.72
N LYS A 38 -20.34 -19.62 18.77
CA LYS A 38 -21.56 -19.30 18.02
C LYS A 38 -21.50 -19.94 16.64
N ILE A 39 -22.60 -20.55 16.19
CA ILE A 39 -22.72 -21.14 14.84
C ILE A 39 -22.39 -20.11 13.74
N SER A 40 -22.68 -18.82 13.96
CA SER A 40 -22.30 -17.75 13.04
C SER A 40 -20.80 -17.69 12.74
N HIS A 41 -19.93 -18.15 13.66
CA HIS A 41 -18.50 -18.24 13.42
C HIS A 41 -18.14 -19.36 12.43
N ALA A 42 -18.94 -20.42 12.38
CA ALA A 42 -18.75 -21.54 11.45
C ALA A 42 -19.23 -21.23 10.03
N MET A 43 -19.97 -20.14 9.81
CA MET A 43 -20.47 -19.77 8.48
C MET A 43 -19.36 -19.41 7.47
N SER A 44 -18.16 -19.08 7.97
CA SER A 44 -16.97 -18.85 7.13
C SER A 44 -16.00 -20.04 7.11
N ALA A 45 -16.42 -21.19 7.66
CA ALA A 45 -15.59 -22.40 7.64
C ALA A 45 -15.38 -22.88 6.20
N ILE A 46 -14.22 -23.50 5.98
CA ILE A 46 -13.86 -24.09 4.70
C ILE A 46 -14.20 -25.57 4.74
N GLU A 47 -14.95 -26.02 3.74
CA GLU A 47 -15.23 -27.42 3.53
C GLU A 47 -14.13 -28.04 2.68
N ILE A 48 -13.40 -28.99 3.27
CA ILE A 48 -12.34 -29.74 2.57
C ILE A 48 -13.00 -30.69 1.58
N MET A 49 -12.39 -30.93 0.43
CA MET A 49 -12.91 -31.73 -0.69
C MET A 49 -14.08 -31.11 -1.48
N ASP A 50 -14.51 -29.88 -1.19
CA ASP A 50 -15.42 -29.12 -2.06
C ASP A 50 -14.61 -28.24 -3.03
N PRO A 51 -14.70 -28.44 -4.37
CA PRO A 51 -13.92 -27.66 -5.34
C PRO A 51 -14.14 -26.13 -5.32
N LYS A 52 -15.21 -25.64 -4.69
CA LYS A 52 -15.51 -24.20 -4.56
C LYS A 52 -15.05 -23.61 -3.23
N MET A 53 -14.76 -24.45 -2.24
CA MET A 53 -14.37 -24.03 -0.90
C MET A 53 -12.93 -24.39 -0.58
N ASP A 54 -12.44 -25.50 -1.14
CA ASP A 54 -11.11 -26.06 -0.93
C ASP A 54 -10.16 -25.70 -2.08
N SER A 55 -9.27 -24.74 -1.83
CA SER A 55 -8.19 -24.39 -2.74
C SER A 55 -7.22 -25.55 -3.02
N GLY A 56 -7.16 -26.56 -2.16
CA GLY A 56 -6.33 -27.76 -2.33
C GLY A 56 -6.86 -28.73 -3.38
N MET A 57 -8.12 -28.59 -3.81
CA MET A 57 -8.74 -29.41 -4.85
C MET A 57 -8.42 -28.93 -6.27
N ASP A 58 -7.93 -27.70 -6.43
CA ASP A 58 -7.51 -27.21 -7.74
C ASP A 58 -6.22 -27.92 -8.18
N SER A 59 -6.27 -28.57 -9.35
CA SER A 59 -5.10 -29.21 -9.97
C SER A 59 -4.34 -28.17 -10.81
N PHE A 60 -3.08 -27.90 -10.48
CA PHE A 60 -2.25 -27.01 -11.26
C PHE A 60 -0.77 -27.43 -11.28
N GLU A 61 -0.08 -27.07 -12.36
CA GLU A 61 1.32 -27.42 -12.57
C GLU A 61 2.22 -26.38 -11.89
N TRP A 62 3.03 -26.82 -10.92
CA TRP A 62 3.91 -25.93 -10.18
C TRP A 62 5.18 -25.58 -10.98
N LYS A 63 5.10 -24.51 -11.78
CA LYS A 63 6.19 -24.06 -12.65
C LYS A 63 7.44 -23.64 -11.87
N MET A 64 7.26 -23.08 -10.68
CA MET A 64 8.36 -22.55 -9.85
C MET A 64 9.25 -23.65 -9.25
N LEU A 65 8.69 -24.82 -8.90
CA LEU A 65 9.46 -25.96 -8.42
C LEU A 65 10.39 -26.49 -9.52
N ASN A 66 9.87 -26.60 -10.74
CA ASN A 66 10.65 -26.98 -11.93
C ASN A 66 11.73 -25.95 -12.30
N PHE A 67 11.50 -24.66 -12.03
CA PHE A 67 12.50 -23.61 -12.24
C PHE A 67 13.63 -23.69 -11.20
N THR A 68 13.30 -23.88 -9.92
CA THR A 68 14.30 -24.00 -8.85
C THR A 68 15.12 -25.27 -8.95
N ASP A 69 14.57 -26.40 -9.38
CA ASP A 69 15.35 -27.62 -9.60
C ASP A 69 16.28 -27.52 -10.82
N LYS A 70 15.91 -26.74 -11.85
CA LYS A 70 16.82 -26.39 -12.96
C LYS A 70 17.83 -25.31 -12.59
N ALA A 71 17.45 -24.36 -11.73
CA ALA A 71 18.33 -23.32 -11.23
C ALA A 71 19.32 -23.85 -10.18
N LYS A 72 18.99 -24.90 -9.41
CA LYS A 72 19.93 -25.56 -8.49
C LYS A 72 21.20 -26.09 -9.18
N LEU A 73 21.17 -26.33 -10.49
CA LEU A 73 22.38 -26.62 -11.28
C LEU A 73 23.28 -25.38 -11.54
N THR A 74 22.81 -24.17 -11.20
CA THR A 74 23.53 -22.90 -11.32
C THR A 74 23.50 -22.03 -10.05
N GLN A 75 22.84 -22.48 -8.97
CA GLN A 75 22.48 -21.66 -7.78
C GLN A 75 23.16 -22.10 -6.48
N GLU A 76 24.20 -22.95 -6.54
CA GLU A 76 25.07 -23.20 -5.37
C GLU A 76 25.83 -21.95 -4.89
N ASP A 77 25.88 -20.87 -5.68
CA ASP A 77 26.64 -19.66 -5.33
C ASP A 77 25.87 -18.53 -4.61
N VAL A 78 24.53 -18.59 -4.44
CA VAL A 78 23.78 -17.41 -3.94
C VAL A 78 22.88 -17.66 -2.72
N CYS A 79 22.41 -18.88 -2.45
CA CYS A 79 21.35 -19.08 -1.44
C CYS A 79 21.75 -19.78 -0.12
N LEU A 80 23.04 -19.95 0.21
CA LEU A 80 23.45 -20.65 1.44
C LEU A 80 24.22 -19.79 2.46
N GLN A 81 23.90 -18.50 2.60
CA GLN A 81 24.50 -17.69 3.68
C GLN A 81 23.53 -16.96 4.61
N THR A 82 22.21 -16.98 4.38
CA THR A 82 21.27 -16.33 5.31
C THR A 82 20.21 -17.30 5.79
N GLY A 83 20.55 -18.03 6.85
CA GLY A 83 19.58 -18.81 7.62
C GLY A 83 18.40 -17.93 8.04
N HIS A 84 17.19 -18.43 7.81
CA HIS A 84 15.93 -17.93 8.35
C HIS A 84 15.74 -16.39 8.33
N ASN A 85 16.16 -15.73 7.26
CA ASN A 85 15.58 -14.43 6.92
C ASN A 85 14.47 -14.72 5.93
N VAL A 86 13.22 -14.67 6.40
CA VAL A 86 12.12 -14.22 5.53
C VAL A 86 12.68 -13.00 4.81
N PRO A 87 12.75 -12.95 3.47
CA PRO A 87 13.22 -11.77 2.78
C PRO A 87 12.24 -10.65 3.11
N SER A 88 12.48 -9.93 4.20
CA SER A 88 11.95 -8.61 4.36
C SER A 88 12.53 -7.86 3.17
N TYR A 89 11.66 -7.48 2.23
CA TYR A 89 12.00 -6.60 1.12
C TYR A 89 12.51 -5.27 1.70
N ASP A 90 13.77 -5.26 2.10
CA ASP A 90 14.46 -4.09 2.61
C ASP A 90 14.82 -3.24 1.38
N ARG A 91 14.28 -2.04 1.36
CA ARG A 91 14.51 -1.06 0.29
C ARG A 91 16.00 -0.85 0.05
N THR A 92 16.82 -0.87 1.10
CA THR A 92 18.27 -0.68 0.99
C THR A 92 18.87 -1.77 0.11
N PHE A 93 18.44 -3.02 0.34
CA PHE A 93 18.87 -4.16 -0.46
C PHE A 93 18.40 -4.05 -1.92
N VAL A 94 17.14 -3.67 -2.16
CA VAL A 94 16.60 -3.52 -3.52
C VAL A 94 17.29 -2.36 -4.27
N SER A 95 17.47 -1.22 -3.62
CA SER A 95 18.07 -0.02 -4.22
C SER A 95 19.56 -0.23 -4.55
N THR A 96 20.33 -0.84 -3.64
CA THR A 96 21.74 -1.17 -3.89
C THR A 96 21.88 -2.16 -5.03
N ASN A 97 21.10 -3.25 -5.02
CA ASN A 97 21.14 -4.24 -6.10
C ASN A 97 20.72 -3.65 -7.45
N LEU A 98 19.73 -2.77 -7.47
CA LEU A 98 19.28 -2.10 -8.69
C LEU A 98 20.35 -1.14 -9.23
N THR A 99 20.98 -0.36 -8.35
CA THR A 99 22.07 0.55 -8.72
C THR A 99 23.26 -0.21 -9.32
N ASP A 100 23.66 -1.32 -8.68
CA ASP A 100 24.71 -2.19 -9.17
C ASP A 100 24.34 -2.83 -10.51
N ALA A 101 23.09 -3.27 -10.68
CA ALA A 101 22.60 -3.83 -11.93
C ALA A 101 22.62 -2.78 -13.07
N ILE A 102 22.18 -1.55 -12.79
CA ILE A 102 22.25 -0.42 -13.73
C ILE A 102 23.70 -0.14 -14.12
N ALA A 103 24.63 -0.08 -13.15
CA ALA A 103 26.04 0.16 -13.41
C ALA A 103 26.66 -0.95 -14.27
N LYS A 104 26.37 -2.22 -13.96
CA LYS A 104 26.81 -3.38 -14.75
C LYS A 104 26.26 -3.31 -16.18
N LEU A 105 24.96 -3.05 -16.36
CA LEU A 105 24.36 -2.93 -17.70
C LEU A 105 24.96 -1.79 -18.52
N ARG A 106 25.20 -0.62 -17.91
CA ARG A 106 25.87 0.51 -18.58
C ARG A 106 27.28 0.14 -19.03
N LYS A 107 28.02 -0.66 -18.25
CA LYS A 107 29.33 -1.18 -18.64
C LYS A 107 29.22 -2.18 -19.81
N THR A 108 28.26 -3.10 -19.74
CA THR A 108 28.01 -4.08 -20.81
C THR A 108 27.64 -3.40 -22.12
N LEU A 109 26.81 -2.35 -22.09
CA LEU A 109 26.42 -1.55 -23.27
C LEU A 109 27.61 -0.88 -23.98
N ARG A 110 28.68 -0.55 -23.25
CA ARG A 110 29.92 0.03 -23.81
C ARG A 110 30.84 -1.02 -24.45
N GLY A 111 30.55 -2.31 -24.27
CA GLY A 111 31.30 -3.41 -24.86
C GLY A 111 31.05 -3.63 -26.35
N ASN A 112 31.75 -4.61 -26.91
CA ASN A 112 31.60 -5.04 -28.30
C ASN A 112 30.40 -5.99 -28.45
N ASN A 113 29.19 -5.45 -28.32
CA ASN A 113 27.95 -6.18 -28.55
C ASN A 113 27.41 -5.93 -29.97
N THR A 114 26.63 -6.87 -30.48
CA THR A 114 25.90 -6.71 -31.73
C THR A 114 24.86 -5.59 -31.62
N ALA A 115 24.39 -5.06 -32.76
CA ALA A 115 23.39 -3.99 -32.77
C ALA A 115 22.08 -4.41 -32.08
N THR A 116 21.64 -5.66 -32.28
CA THR A 116 20.44 -6.24 -31.66
C THR A 116 20.57 -6.35 -30.14
N GLU A 117 21.69 -6.89 -29.64
CA GLU A 117 21.94 -6.99 -28.20
C GLU A 117 22.00 -5.61 -27.54
N LYS A 118 22.57 -4.60 -28.23
CA LYS A 118 22.57 -3.23 -27.72
C LYS A 118 21.16 -2.68 -27.53
N HIS A 119 20.24 -2.97 -28.44
CA HIS A 119 18.84 -2.54 -28.30
C HIS A 119 18.13 -3.27 -27.15
N GLU A 120 18.38 -4.56 -26.95
CA GLU A 120 17.82 -5.35 -25.84
C GLU A 120 18.35 -4.87 -24.48
N PHE A 121 19.67 -4.67 -24.35
CA PHE A 121 20.26 -4.14 -23.13
C PHE A 121 19.78 -2.71 -22.85
N GLN A 122 19.58 -1.89 -23.88
CA GLN A 122 19.01 -0.56 -23.72
C GLN A 122 17.57 -0.62 -23.22
N ALA A 123 16.76 -1.55 -23.74
CA ALA A 123 15.39 -1.78 -23.29
C ALA A 123 15.34 -2.23 -21.82
N LEU A 124 16.25 -3.11 -21.40
CA LEU A 124 16.36 -3.54 -20.01
C LEU A 124 16.83 -2.41 -19.09
N LEU A 125 17.84 -1.63 -19.52
CA LEU A 125 18.34 -0.49 -18.77
C LEU A 125 17.23 0.54 -18.49
N ILE A 126 16.40 0.85 -19.49
CA ILE A 126 15.26 1.78 -19.33
C ILE A 126 14.31 1.30 -18.22
N ARG A 127 14.05 -0.02 -18.15
CA ARG A 127 13.15 -0.59 -17.12
C ARG A 127 13.75 -0.47 -15.72
N PHE A 128 15.05 -0.72 -15.56
CA PHE A 128 15.72 -0.55 -14.28
C PHE A 128 15.82 0.92 -13.87
N GLU A 129 16.12 1.82 -14.80
CA GLU A 129 16.14 3.27 -14.53
C GLU A 129 14.73 3.77 -14.16
N PHE A 130 13.68 3.26 -14.80
CA PHE A 130 12.30 3.53 -14.39
C PHE A 130 12.03 3.10 -12.94
N PHE A 131 12.37 1.87 -12.56
CA PHE A 131 12.18 1.40 -11.18
C PHE A 131 13.01 2.19 -10.17
N SER A 132 14.24 2.59 -10.52
CA SER A 132 15.09 3.41 -9.65
C SER A 132 14.45 4.76 -9.39
N SER A 133 14.05 5.47 -10.46
CA SER A 133 13.36 6.75 -10.34
C SER A 133 12.02 6.64 -9.61
N LEU A 134 11.29 5.54 -9.80
CA LEU A 134 10.01 5.31 -9.12
C LEU A 134 10.21 5.15 -7.60
N LEU A 135 11.21 4.37 -7.19
CA LEU A 135 11.56 4.21 -5.79
C LEU A 135 12.05 5.54 -5.19
N GLU A 136 12.96 6.24 -5.86
CA GLU A 136 13.45 7.55 -5.44
C GLU A 136 12.31 8.57 -5.30
N MET A 137 11.32 8.56 -6.20
CA MET A 137 10.13 9.40 -6.10
C MET A 137 9.36 9.12 -4.81
N PHE A 138 9.07 7.86 -4.50
CA PHE A 138 8.38 7.50 -3.26
C PHE A 138 9.20 7.84 -2.01
N ASP A 139 10.52 7.83 -2.10
CA ASP A 139 11.39 8.20 -0.99
C ASP A 139 11.30 9.68 -0.62
N PHE A 140 11.02 10.54 -1.61
CA PHE A 140 10.74 11.95 -1.37
C PHE A 140 9.31 12.19 -0.86
N LEU A 141 8.37 11.29 -1.15
CA LEU A 141 6.96 11.47 -0.80
C LEU A 141 6.57 10.82 0.52
N LEU A 142 7.21 9.71 0.92
CA LEU A 142 6.74 8.83 1.97
C LEU A 142 7.78 8.67 3.10
N PRO A 143 7.32 8.59 4.36
CA PRO A 143 8.21 8.33 5.50
C PRO A 143 8.85 6.93 5.39
N SER A 144 10.03 6.79 5.99
CA SER A 144 10.74 5.51 5.99
C SER A 144 9.97 4.43 6.77
N LYS A 145 10.14 3.17 6.40
CA LYS A 145 9.56 2.03 7.14
C LYS A 145 10.00 2.02 8.61
N GLY A 146 11.26 2.38 8.88
CA GLY A 146 11.76 2.47 10.26
C GLY A 146 10.99 3.49 11.07
N THR A 147 10.76 4.67 10.49
CA THR A 147 9.96 5.75 11.09
C THR A 147 8.52 5.28 11.39
N LEU A 148 7.87 4.62 10.43
CA LEU A 148 6.52 4.08 10.62
C LEU A 148 6.45 2.97 11.67
N TYR A 149 7.51 2.15 11.78
CA TYR A 149 7.58 1.11 12.81
C TYR A 149 7.70 1.69 14.21
N LEU A 150 8.52 2.74 14.39
CA LEU A 150 8.67 3.43 15.68
C LEU A 150 7.33 4.02 16.15
N LEU A 151 6.55 4.60 15.24
CA LEU A 151 5.19 5.07 15.54
C LEU A 151 4.26 3.94 15.98
N ASN A 152 4.25 2.83 15.24
CA ASN A 152 3.42 1.66 15.59
C ASN A 152 3.85 1.01 16.92
N ALA A 153 5.11 1.15 17.31
CA ALA A 153 5.64 0.68 18.59
C ALA A 153 5.24 1.60 19.77
N GLY A 154 4.51 2.69 19.53
CA GLY A 154 4.02 3.61 20.55
C GLY A 154 5.07 4.61 21.04
N ILE A 155 6.14 4.84 20.27
CA ILE A 155 7.11 5.89 20.57
C ILE A 155 6.46 7.25 20.29
N ASN A 156 6.68 8.21 21.19
CA ASN A 156 6.10 9.55 21.08
C ASN A 156 6.54 10.22 19.77
N GLU A 157 5.58 10.84 19.07
CA GLU A 157 5.83 11.56 17.81
C GLU A 157 6.89 12.67 17.95
N THR A 158 7.06 13.22 19.16
CA THR A 158 8.05 14.26 19.49
C THR A 158 9.49 13.75 19.52
N GLU A 159 9.70 12.44 19.61
CA GLU A 159 11.02 11.79 19.66
C GLU A 159 11.49 11.34 18.27
N ILE A 160 10.63 11.47 17.25
CA ILE A 160 10.90 11.06 15.89
C ILE A 160 11.14 12.30 15.03
N ASP A 161 12.18 12.26 14.20
CA ASP A 161 12.44 13.35 13.25
C ASP A 161 11.22 13.58 12.35
N PRO A 162 10.70 14.81 12.26
CA PRO A 162 9.52 15.10 11.45
C PRO A 162 9.85 14.87 9.97
N PHE A 163 9.05 14.05 9.30
CA PHE A 163 9.14 13.83 7.87
C PHE A 163 8.33 14.90 7.14
N ILE A 164 8.99 15.60 6.21
CA ILE A 164 8.39 16.58 5.32
C ILE A 164 8.52 16.06 3.89
N PRO A 165 7.42 15.80 3.18
CA PRO A 165 7.48 15.38 1.78
C PRO A 165 8.20 16.43 0.92
N ASN A 166 9.17 16.00 0.12
CA ASN A 166 9.87 16.85 -0.84
C ASN A 166 9.18 16.75 -2.22
N LEU A 167 8.12 17.54 -2.39
CA LEU A 167 7.31 17.56 -3.60
C LEU A 167 8.11 17.98 -4.85
N TYR A 168 9.11 18.86 -4.70
CA TYR A 168 9.94 19.30 -5.82
C TYR A 168 10.80 18.16 -6.39
N SER A 169 11.59 17.52 -5.54
CA SER A 169 12.45 16.40 -5.95
C SER A 169 11.63 15.18 -6.39
N ALA A 170 10.48 14.94 -5.75
CA ALA A 170 9.53 13.94 -6.22
C ALA A 170 9.02 14.25 -7.64
N GLY A 171 8.70 15.52 -7.92
CA GLY A 171 8.29 15.98 -9.25
C GLY A 171 9.36 15.75 -10.31
N GLU A 172 10.64 16.01 -10.02
CA GLU A 172 11.75 15.71 -10.94
C GLU A 172 11.85 14.21 -11.25
N GLN A 173 11.72 13.36 -10.24
CA GLN A 173 11.75 11.90 -10.43
C GLN A 173 10.51 11.39 -11.18
N LEU A 174 9.34 11.97 -10.94
CA LEU A 174 8.13 11.66 -11.68
C LEU A 174 8.29 11.95 -13.18
N GLN A 175 8.88 13.09 -13.54
CA GLN A 175 9.13 13.42 -14.95
C GLN A 175 10.05 12.40 -15.62
N LYS A 176 11.07 11.91 -14.90
CA LYS A 176 11.91 10.80 -15.37
C LYS A 176 11.10 9.52 -15.51
N CYS A 177 10.24 9.17 -14.55
CA CYS A 177 9.36 8.00 -14.62
C CYS A 177 8.46 8.04 -15.85
N LEU A 178 7.79 9.17 -16.12
CA LEU A 178 6.95 9.37 -17.30
C LEU A 178 7.76 9.27 -18.59
N HIS A 179 8.97 9.85 -18.63
CA HIS A 179 9.86 9.73 -19.78
C HIS A 179 10.27 8.27 -20.04
N PHE A 180 10.71 7.54 -19.01
CA PHE A 180 11.09 6.13 -19.14
C PHE A 180 9.88 5.26 -19.50
N HIS A 181 8.71 5.51 -18.91
CA HIS A 181 7.46 4.80 -19.22
C HIS A 181 7.14 4.84 -20.72
N LYS A 182 7.19 6.02 -21.33
CA LYS A 182 7.01 6.18 -22.79
C LYS A 182 8.02 5.37 -23.60
N ARG A 183 9.27 5.30 -23.14
CA ARG A 183 10.31 4.48 -23.78
C ARG A 183 10.12 2.97 -23.55
N ILE A 184 9.56 2.56 -22.41
CA ILE A 184 9.22 1.16 -22.14
C ILE A 184 8.15 0.69 -23.12
N LEU A 185 7.10 1.50 -23.34
CA LEU A 185 6.07 1.22 -24.34
C LEU A 185 6.67 1.06 -25.74
N ALA A 186 7.56 1.97 -26.15
CA ALA A 186 8.26 1.86 -27.43
C ALA A 186 9.19 0.63 -27.55
N THR A 187 9.62 0.06 -26.41
CA THR A 187 10.52 -1.10 -26.35
C THR A 187 9.85 -2.35 -25.78
N ILE A 188 8.52 -2.41 -25.81
CA ILE A 188 7.76 -3.54 -25.27
C ILE A 188 8.09 -4.85 -26.00
N ASN A 189 8.35 -4.76 -27.31
CA ASN A 189 8.64 -5.89 -28.19
C ASN A 189 9.99 -6.55 -27.92
N PHE A 190 10.92 -5.86 -27.24
CA PHE A 190 12.20 -6.44 -26.81
C PHE A 190 12.06 -7.32 -25.56
N GLY A 191 10.90 -7.28 -24.89
CA GLY A 191 10.58 -8.24 -23.83
C GLY A 191 10.10 -9.58 -24.41
N LYS A 192 10.04 -10.60 -23.56
CA LYS A 192 9.38 -11.86 -23.92
C LYS A 192 7.91 -11.59 -24.26
N GLN A 193 7.44 -12.16 -25.37
CA GLN A 193 6.07 -11.97 -25.87
C GLN A 193 5.21 -13.21 -25.60
N PRO A 194 3.89 -13.06 -25.40
CA PRO A 194 2.97 -14.18 -25.35
C PRO A 194 3.01 -14.94 -26.68
N PRO A 195 2.92 -16.27 -26.66
CA PRO A 195 2.61 -17.07 -27.84
C PRO A 195 1.32 -16.60 -28.51
N LYS A 196 1.18 -16.80 -29.82
CA LYS A 196 0.07 -16.26 -30.64
C LYS A 196 -1.33 -16.68 -30.16
N ASP A 197 -1.43 -17.76 -29.38
CA ASP A 197 -2.69 -18.35 -28.94
C ASP A 197 -2.93 -18.23 -27.41
N GLU A 198 -2.01 -17.60 -26.67
CA GLU A 198 -2.11 -17.48 -25.21
C GLU A 198 -2.66 -16.13 -24.74
N ARG A 199 -3.42 -16.15 -23.65
CA ARG A 199 -3.96 -14.93 -23.03
C ARG A 199 -2.86 -14.17 -22.29
N ASP A 200 -2.61 -12.93 -22.71
CA ASP A 200 -1.61 -12.04 -22.10
C ASP A 200 -1.93 -11.69 -20.62
N SER A 201 -3.16 -11.91 -20.17
CA SER A 201 -3.67 -11.55 -18.84
C SER A 201 -3.41 -12.58 -17.73
N LEU A 202 -2.89 -13.77 -18.02
CA LEU A 202 -2.53 -14.74 -16.98
C LEU A 202 -1.03 -14.92 -16.80
N PHE A 203 -0.24 -14.42 -17.76
CA PHE A 203 1.22 -14.52 -17.77
C PHE A 203 1.78 -15.94 -17.64
N ASP A 204 0.96 -16.97 -17.85
CA ASP A 204 1.34 -18.38 -17.72
C ASP A 204 2.46 -18.78 -18.71
N TRP A 205 2.63 -18.06 -19.82
CA TRP A 205 3.75 -18.22 -20.77
C TRP A 205 5.12 -17.80 -20.19
N LEU A 206 5.15 -17.12 -19.04
CA LEU A 206 6.38 -16.83 -18.31
C LEU A 206 6.73 -18.02 -17.42
N SER A 207 7.91 -18.61 -17.63
CA SER A 207 8.36 -19.79 -16.88
C SER A 207 8.60 -19.51 -15.39
N THR A 208 8.80 -18.25 -15.01
CA THR A 208 9.05 -17.81 -13.64
C THR A 208 7.80 -17.26 -12.97
N PHE A 209 6.68 -17.18 -13.67
CA PHE A 209 5.42 -16.68 -13.12
C PHE A 209 4.43 -17.83 -13.00
N ASP A 210 3.82 -17.94 -11.83
CA ASP A 210 2.74 -18.88 -11.56
C ASP A 210 1.57 -18.07 -10.99
N SER A 211 0.53 -17.92 -11.82
CA SER A 211 -0.69 -17.18 -11.49
C SER A 211 -1.37 -17.73 -10.23
N ASN A 212 -1.13 -18.99 -9.89
CA ASN A 212 -1.73 -19.69 -8.76
C ASN A 212 -0.80 -19.78 -7.54
N THR A 213 0.32 -19.06 -7.52
CA THR A 213 1.23 -19.01 -6.36
C THR A 213 0.49 -18.69 -5.05
N TYR A 214 -0.55 -17.85 -5.12
CA TYR A 214 -1.35 -17.48 -3.95
C TYR A 214 -2.06 -18.68 -3.32
N LEU A 215 -2.43 -19.73 -4.09
CA LEU A 215 -3.08 -20.93 -3.54
C LEU A 215 -2.14 -21.70 -2.59
N TYR A 216 -0.83 -21.59 -2.78
CA TYR A 216 0.17 -22.23 -1.92
C TYR A 216 0.61 -21.36 -0.73
N MET A 217 0.68 -20.04 -0.94
CA MET A 217 1.23 -19.12 0.05
C MET A 217 0.17 -18.49 0.95
N SER A 218 -1.10 -18.48 0.54
CA SER A 218 -2.18 -17.97 1.35
C SER A 218 -2.67 -19.03 2.34
N THR A 219 -3.23 -18.55 3.46
CA THR A 219 -3.99 -19.40 4.38
C THR A 219 -5.18 -20.01 3.64
N ALA A 220 -5.67 -21.16 4.13
CA ALA A 220 -6.86 -21.81 3.59
C ALA A 220 -7.96 -20.76 3.32
N GLY A 221 -8.44 -20.72 2.08
CA GLY A 221 -9.39 -19.74 1.61
C GLY A 221 -10.11 -20.23 0.35
N LEU A 222 -11.23 -19.58 0.04
CA LEU A 222 -11.99 -19.92 -1.16
C LEU A 222 -11.13 -19.71 -2.41
N PRO A 223 -11.07 -20.68 -3.34
CA PRO A 223 -10.39 -20.50 -4.62
C PRO A 223 -10.98 -19.30 -5.37
N ARG A 224 -10.14 -18.38 -5.82
CA ARG A 224 -10.56 -17.15 -6.51
C ARG A 224 -10.12 -17.18 -7.96
N LYS A 225 -11.03 -16.86 -8.88
CA LYS A 225 -10.65 -16.66 -10.28
C LYS A 225 -9.76 -15.43 -10.38
N LEU A 226 -8.53 -15.63 -10.82
CA LEU A 226 -7.58 -14.54 -11.02
C LEU A 226 -7.95 -13.75 -12.27
N GLN A 227 -7.99 -12.42 -12.13
CA GLN A 227 -8.12 -11.50 -13.23
C GLN A 227 -6.98 -10.48 -13.12
N LEU A 228 -5.96 -10.65 -13.96
CA LEU A 228 -4.87 -9.68 -14.08
C LEU A 228 -5.06 -8.85 -15.34
N PHE A 229 -4.44 -7.68 -15.36
CA PHE A 229 -4.33 -6.86 -16.56
C PHE A 229 -3.41 -7.55 -17.58
N SER A 230 -3.72 -7.41 -18.87
CA SER A 230 -2.71 -7.64 -19.91
C SER A 230 -1.53 -6.68 -19.74
N ARG A 231 -0.42 -6.92 -20.44
CA ARG A 231 0.75 -6.03 -20.36
C ARG A 231 0.41 -4.61 -20.75
N LEU A 232 -0.36 -4.44 -21.83
CA LEU A 232 -0.75 -3.12 -22.34
C LEU A 232 -1.69 -2.38 -21.38
N GLU A 233 -2.70 -3.08 -20.85
CA GLU A 233 -3.59 -2.51 -19.82
C GLU A 233 -2.82 -2.15 -18.56
N GLY A 234 -1.87 -3.00 -18.13
CA GLY A 234 -1.02 -2.74 -16.97
C GLY A 234 -0.14 -1.50 -17.16
N TYR A 235 0.44 -1.30 -18.35
CA TYR A 235 1.17 -0.07 -18.63
C TYR A 235 0.25 1.15 -18.61
N LYS A 236 -0.95 1.06 -19.21
CA LYS A 236 -1.90 2.18 -19.17
C LYS A 236 -2.29 2.53 -17.73
N TYR A 237 -2.54 1.52 -16.91
CA TYR A 237 -2.82 1.70 -15.48
C TYR A 237 -1.67 2.38 -14.73
N ILE A 238 -0.41 2.02 -15.04
CA ILE A 238 0.77 2.68 -14.46
C ILE A 238 0.87 4.14 -14.93
N GLU A 239 0.63 4.42 -16.20
CA GLU A 239 0.61 5.79 -16.75
C GLU A 239 -0.41 6.66 -16.01
N ASP A 240 -1.66 6.20 -15.93
CA ASP A 240 -2.75 6.92 -15.26
C ASP A 240 -2.44 7.14 -13.76
N THR A 241 -1.79 6.16 -13.13
CA THR A 241 -1.33 6.26 -11.73
C THR A 241 -0.27 7.35 -11.56
N LEU A 242 0.74 7.39 -12.45
CA LEU A 242 1.81 8.38 -12.40
C LEU A 242 1.27 9.80 -12.68
N GLU A 243 0.36 9.95 -13.63
CA GLU A 243 -0.30 11.22 -13.92
C GLU A 243 -1.09 11.73 -12.71
N THR A 244 -1.87 10.85 -12.08
CA THR A 244 -2.60 11.19 -10.85
C THR A 244 -1.65 11.57 -9.69
N ILE A 245 -0.51 10.87 -9.53
CA ILE A 245 0.51 11.27 -8.54
C ILE A 245 1.09 12.66 -8.88
N GLY A 246 1.28 12.96 -10.16
CA GLY A 246 1.71 14.28 -10.62
C GLY A 246 0.72 15.38 -10.24
N GLU A 247 -0.57 15.12 -10.42
CA GLU A 247 -1.61 16.04 -9.96
C GLU A 247 -1.54 16.26 -8.45
N ILE A 248 -1.31 15.21 -7.65
CA ILE A 248 -1.14 15.32 -6.19
C ILE A 248 0.05 16.22 -5.85
N ILE A 249 1.22 15.96 -6.44
CA ILE A 249 2.46 16.72 -6.19
C ILE A 249 2.28 18.20 -6.50
N MET A 250 1.54 18.53 -7.55
CA MET A 250 1.30 19.92 -7.98
C MET A 250 0.20 20.62 -7.19
N SER A 251 -0.72 19.87 -6.58
CA SER A 251 -1.96 20.42 -6.01
C SER A 251 -1.95 20.53 -4.49
N VAL A 252 -1.17 19.71 -3.79
CA VAL A 252 -1.08 19.77 -2.34
C VAL A 252 -0.42 21.11 -1.92
N PRO A 253 -0.97 21.84 -0.92
CA PRO A 253 -2.00 21.45 0.05
C PRO A 253 -3.44 21.97 -0.22
N ASP A 254 -3.81 22.32 -1.46
CA ASP A 254 -5.11 22.93 -1.76
C ASP A 254 -6.30 21.98 -1.51
N TYR A 255 -7.15 22.35 -0.55
CA TYR A 255 -8.34 21.60 -0.15
C TYR A 255 -9.33 21.36 -1.29
N GLU A 256 -9.56 22.36 -2.15
CA GLU A 256 -10.51 22.23 -3.27
C GLU A 256 -10.04 21.19 -4.29
N LEU A 257 -8.73 20.96 -4.37
CA LEU A 257 -8.13 19.92 -5.19
C LEU A 257 -8.14 18.56 -4.49
N VAL A 258 -7.95 18.49 -3.16
CA VAL A 258 -8.13 17.25 -2.37
C VAL A 258 -9.54 16.67 -2.54
N LYS A 259 -10.57 17.51 -2.56
CA LYS A 259 -11.96 17.10 -2.82
C LYS A 259 -12.09 16.37 -4.18
N LYS A 260 -11.40 16.86 -5.21
CA LYS A 260 -11.43 16.25 -6.55
C LYS A 260 -10.81 14.85 -6.58
N PHE A 261 -9.84 14.55 -5.72
CA PHE A 261 -9.23 13.20 -5.67
C PHE A 261 -10.17 12.12 -5.15
N GLY A 262 -11.24 12.50 -4.44
CA GLY A 262 -12.34 11.60 -4.09
C GLY A 262 -13.19 11.17 -5.30
N ASP A 263 -13.32 12.07 -6.29
CA ASP A 263 -14.19 11.90 -7.47
C ASP A 263 -13.44 11.46 -8.74
N LEU A 264 -12.14 11.76 -8.83
CA LEU A 264 -11.26 11.33 -9.92
C LEU A 264 -11.15 9.80 -9.98
N HIS A 265 -10.68 9.29 -11.12
CA HIS A 265 -10.30 7.88 -11.30
C HIS A 265 -9.04 7.50 -10.47
N SER A 266 -8.97 7.95 -9.22
CA SER A 266 -7.94 7.61 -8.27
C SER A 266 -8.03 6.14 -7.87
N ASN A 267 -6.88 5.52 -7.69
CA ASN A 267 -6.77 4.15 -7.23
C ASN A 267 -6.31 4.12 -5.78
N ILE A 268 -6.23 2.91 -5.20
CA ILE A 268 -5.86 2.76 -3.79
C ILE A 268 -4.46 3.31 -3.48
N LEU A 269 -3.52 3.17 -4.42
CA LEU A 269 -2.16 3.68 -4.25
C LEU A 269 -2.16 5.21 -4.26
N THR A 270 -2.78 5.85 -5.24
CA THR A 270 -2.79 7.32 -5.35
C THR A 270 -3.50 7.97 -4.17
N ARG A 271 -4.61 7.38 -3.69
CA ARG A 271 -5.29 7.80 -2.47
C ARG A 271 -4.43 7.66 -1.22
N SER A 272 -3.72 6.53 -1.09
CA SER A 272 -2.81 6.31 0.05
C SER A 272 -1.65 7.28 0.04
N VAL A 273 -1.07 7.54 -1.13
CA VAL A 273 0.01 8.53 -1.32
C VAL A 273 -0.47 9.92 -0.95
N LEU A 274 -1.66 10.34 -1.39
CA LEU A 274 -2.26 11.62 -0.99
C LEU A 274 -2.35 11.73 0.54
N GLN A 275 -2.90 10.71 1.20
CA GLN A 275 -3.06 10.73 2.66
C GLN A 275 -1.72 10.76 3.41
N LEU A 276 -0.72 10.01 2.94
CA LEU A 276 0.62 10.02 3.55
C LEU A 276 1.39 11.32 3.28
N ILE A 277 1.11 12.02 2.17
CA ILE A 277 1.68 13.35 1.91
C ILE A 277 0.99 14.39 2.80
N LEU A 278 -0.34 14.34 2.95
CA LEU A 278 -1.08 15.28 3.79
C LEU A 278 -0.79 15.07 5.28
N PHE A 279 -0.64 13.81 5.71
CA PHE A 279 -0.47 13.41 7.10
C PHE A 279 0.75 12.48 7.27
N PRO A 280 1.98 13.00 7.12
CA PRO A 280 3.18 12.16 7.05
C PRO A 280 3.52 11.43 8.36
N LEU A 281 3.46 12.12 9.51
CA LEU A 281 3.78 11.55 10.83
C LEU A 281 2.98 12.24 11.94
N ASN A 282 2.94 13.58 11.92
CA ASN A 282 2.28 14.41 12.92
C ASN A 282 0.91 14.87 12.42
N ARG A 283 -0.15 14.63 13.19
CA ARG A 283 -1.53 15.00 12.83
C ARG A 283 -1.80 16.50 12.94
N HIS A 284 -0.97 17.24 13.67
CA HIS A 284 -1.14 18.68 13.92
C HIS A 284 -0.72 19.58 12.73
N ASN A 285 0.09 19.05 11.81
CA ASN A 285 0.59 19.80 10.65
C ASN A 285 0.22 19.10 9.35
N LEU A 286 -0.51 19.81 8.49
CA LEU A 286 -0.71 19.40 7.11
C LEU A 286 0.64 19.44 6.37
N THR A 287 0.95 18.39 5.63
CA THR A 287 2.23 18.18 4.93
C THR A 287 3.48 18.27 5.80
N GLY A 288 3.33 18.14 7.12
CA GLY A 288 4.41 18.31 8.09
C GLY A 288 4.86 19.76 8.33
N THR A 289 4.31 20.74 7.61
CA THR A 289 4.78 22.14 7.62
C THR A 289 3.71 23.16 7.99
N ILE A 290 2.44 22.94 7.63
CA ILE A 290 1.36 23.91 7.80
C ILE A 290 0.53 23.51 9.03
N PRO A 291 0.56 24.27 10.13
CA PRO A 291 -0.26 23.98 11.29
C PRO A 291 -1.76 24.06 10.93
N PHE A 292 -2.57 23.14 11.45
CA PHE A 292 -4.02 23.18 11.25
C PHE A 292 -4.66 24.50 11.72
N MET A 293 -4.03 25.20 12.66
CA MET A 293 -4.46 26.52 13.14
C MET A 293 -4.43 27.57 12.04
N GLN A 294 -3.43 27.51 11.18
CA GLN A 294 -3.34 28.39 10.04
C GLN A 294 -4.43 28.09 9.02
N ILE A 295 -4.77 26.81 8.81
CA ILE A 295 -5.88 26.40 7.94
C ILE A 295 -7.21 26.89 8.50
N ALA A 296 -7.39 26.85 9.82
CA ALA A 296 -8.55 27.38 10.51
C ALA A 296 -8.73 28.87 10.26
N PHE A 297 -7.70 29.65 10.56
CA PHE A 297 -7.75 31.09 10.36
C PHE A 297 -7.93 31.45 8.91
N ASN A 298 -7.29 30.75 7.97
CA ASN A 298 -7.48 30.99 6.55
C ASN A 298 -8.91 30.68 6.10
N SER A 299 -9.51 29.60 6.62
CA SER A 299 -10.89 29.21 6.31
C SER A 299 -11.89 30.25 6.83
N VAL A 300 -11.73 30.67 8.09
CA VAL A 300 -12.57 31.73 8.69
C VAL A 300 -12.32 33.07 8.01
N ASN A 301 -11.08 33.46 7.72
CA ASN A 301 -10.79 34.70 6.99
C ASN A 301 -11.36 34.67 5.56
N ARG A 302 -11.39 33.52 4.88
CA ARG A 302 -11.98 33.42 3.54
C ARG A 302 -13.51 33.60 3.59
N PHE A 303 -14.15 33.12 4.64
CA PHE A 303 -15.61 33.22 4.81
C PHE A 303 -16.06 34.56 5.43
N CYS A 304 -15.36 35.01 6.47
CA CYS A 304 -15.67 36.18 7.29
C CYS A 304 -14.81 37.41 6.96
N GLY A 305 -13.77 37.31 6.14
CA GLY A 305 -12.84 38.43 5.85
C GLY A 305 -13.48 39.62 5.14
N TYR A 306 -14.65 39.43 4.53
CA TYR A 306 -15.48 40.55 4.08
C TYR A 306 -16.13 41.34 5.24
N LEU A 307 -16.27 40.74 6.42
CA LEU A 307 -16.88 41.32 7.62
C LEU A 307 -15.83 41.86 8.61
N MET A 308 -14.61 41.31 8.59
CA MET A 308 -13.53 41.65 9.52
C MET A 308 -12.41 42.41 8.78
N ASN A 309 -12.22 43.70 9.08
CA ASN A 309 -11.12 44.51 8.53
C ASN A 309 -9.71 44.10 9.03
N ASN A 310 -9.63 43.11 9.92
CA ASN A 310 -8.38 42.65 10.55
C ASN A 310 -8.22 41.14 10.32
N ASN A 311 -6.98 40.70 10.15
CA ASN A 311 -6.65 39.27 10.13
C ASN A 311 -6.92 38.67 11.53
N ILE A 312 -7.74 37.62 11.60
CA ILE A 312 -8.09 36.93 12.85
C ILE A 312 -6.84 36.49 13.61
N GLN A 313 -5.78 36.10 12.91
CA GLN A 313 -4.53 35.68 13.53
C GLN A 313 -3.92 36.79 14.40
N ASP A 314 -3.98 38.05 13.94
CA ASP A 314 -3.47 39.20 14.69
C ASP A 314 -4.38 39.54 15.88
N VAL A 315 -5.70 39.40 15.71
CA VAL A 315 -6.69 39.60 16.77
C VAL A 315 -6.48 38.59 17.89
N VAL A 316 -6.28 37.31 17.55
CA VAL A 316 -6.01 36.23 18.50
C VAL A 316 -4.68 36.44 19.21
N ALA A 317 -3.62 36.81 18.48
CA ALA A 317 -2.30 37.07 19.09
C ALA A 317 -2.35 38.24 20.09
N GLN A 318 -3.06 39.31 19.77
CA GLN A 318 -3.29 40.42 20.70
C GLN A 318 -4.11 39.95 21.91
N HIS A 319 -5.23 39.26 21.69
CA HIS A 319 -6.10 38.78 22.75
C HIS A 319 -5.36 37.84 23.73
N ASN A 320 -4.55 36.91 23.22
CA ASN A 320 -3.76 35.98 24.04
C ASN A 320 -2.70 36.68 24.88
N SER A 321 -2.21 37.85 24.43
CA SER A 321 -1.30 38.69 25.21
C SER A 321 -2.02 39.40 26.37
N TYR A 322 -3.29 39.78 26.20
CA TYR A 322 -4.08 40.45 27.23
C TYR A 322 -4.78 39.48 28.20
N PHE A 323 -5.18 38.30 27.75
CA PHE A 323 -5.95 37.32 28.52
C PHE A 323 -5.33 35.91 28.48
N PRO A 324 -4.16 35.70 29.09
CA PRO A 324 -3.43 34.44 29.00
C PRO A 324 -4.17 33.24 29.62
N HIS A 325 -5.12 33.48 30.53
CA HIS A 325 -5.94 32.42 31.13
C HIS A 325 -6.95 31.81 30.16
N LEU A 326 -7.31 32.51 29.07
CA LEU A 326 -8.21 32.01 28.05
C LEU A 326 -7.51 31.16 26.99
N ASN A 327 -6.17 31.08 27.01
CA ASN A 327 -5.39 30.25 26.10
C ASN A 327 -5.77 28.76 26.19
N VAL A 328 -6.17 28.29 27.38
CA VAL A 328 -6.60 26.89 27.58
C VAL A 328 -7.86 26.60 26.78
N LEU A 329 -8.90 27.42 26.94
CA LEU A 329 -10.16 27.32 26.19
C LEU A 329 -9.93 27.45 24.67
N PHE A 330 -9.05 28.38 24.27
CA PHE A 330 -8.71 28.57 22.86
C PHE A 330 -8.04 27.32 22.26
N ASN A 331 -7.14 26.68 23.02
CA ASN A 331 -6.50 25.43 22.61
C ASN A 331 -7.49 24.26 22.55
N GLU A 332 -8.48 24.20 23.46
CA GLU A 332 -9.53 23.18 23.43
C GLU A 332 -10.42 23.29 22.19
N ILE A 333 -10.90 24.50 21.88
CA ILE A 333 -11.66 24.78 20.64
C ILE A 333 -10.81 24.46 19.41
N PHE A 334 -9.52 24.82 19.44
CA PHE A 334 -8.61 24.52 18.35
C PHE A 334 -8.40 23.01 18.15
N GLY A 335 -8.32 22.23 19.24
CA GLY A 335 -8.26 20.77 19.18
C GLY A 335 -9.50 20.15 18.53
N LEU A 336 -10.70 20.69 18.81
CA LEU A 336 -11.94 20.28 18.14
C LEU A 336 -11.93 20.62 16.65
N PHE A 337 -11.43 21.81 16.29
CA PHE A 337 -11.28 22.23 14.90
C PHE A 337 -10.33 21.31 14.14
N GLU A 338 -9.16 21.03 14.71
CA GLU A 338 -8.16 20.14 14.13
C GLU A 338 -8.74 18.75 13.89
N ARG A 339 -9.47 18.20 14.88
CA ARG A 339 -10.14 16.90 14.75
C ARG A 339 -11.13 16.88 13.58
N ALA A 340 -12.03 17.87 13.52
CA ALA A 340 -13.05 17.94 12.48
C ALA A 340 -12.44 18.07 11.08
N TYR A 341 -11.44 18.94 10.90
CA TYR A 341 -10.78 19.10 9.60
C TYR A 341 -9.92 17.88 9.24
N THR A 342 -9.21 17.28 10.19
CA THR A 342 -8.45 16.05 9.94
C THR A 342 -9.37 14.93 9.44
N CYS A 343 -10.52 14.74 10.07
CA CYS A 343 -11.53 13.77 9.64
C CYS A 343 -12.01 14.05 8.20
N LEU A 344 -12.24 15.33 7.87
CA LEU A 344 -12.71 15.75 6.57
C LEU A 344 -11.69 15.47 5.46
N TYR A 345 -10.42 15.82 5.67
CA TYR A 345 -9.33 15.53 4.73
C TYR A 345 -9.10 14.02 4.58
N GLN A 346 -9.19 13.25 5.66
CA GLN A 346 -9.06 11.79 5.62
C GLN A 346 -10.21 11.12 4.89
N THR A 347 -11.42 11.67 5.02
CA THR A 347 -12.61 11.18 4.32
C THR A 347 -12.39 11.19 2.81
N HIS A 348 -11.85 12.28 2.26
CA HIS A 348 -11.53 12.37 0.83
C HIS A 348 -10.39 11.44 0.35
N GLY A 349 -9.65 10.82 1.26
CA GLY A 349 -8.72 9.73 0.95
C GLY A 349 -9.40 8.37 0.70
N ASN A 350 -10.68 8.24 1.03
CA ASN A 350 -11.42 7.01 0.85
C ASN A 350 -12.05 6.90 -0.54
N ASN A 351 -12.48 5.69 -0.91
CA ASN A 351 -13.37 5.53 -2.07
C ASN A 351 -14.75 6.15 -1.80
N LEU A 352 -15.51 6.44 -2.86
CA LEU A 352 -16.81 7.13 -2.76
C LEU A 352 -17.78 6.46 -1.77
N ALA A 353 -17.91 5.13 -1.78
CA ALA A 353 -18.81 4.44 -0.86
C ALA A 353 -18.40 4.66 0.62
N ARG A 354 -17.09 4.58 0.89
CA ARG A 354 -16.55 4.85 2.23
C ARG A 354 -16.61 6.32 2.62
N GLN A 355 -16.51 7.25 1.67
CA GLN A 355 -16.73 8.66 1.97
C GLN A 355 -18.13 8.89 2.55
N TRP A 356 -19.15 8.28 1.94
CA TRP A 356 -20.53 8.33 2.45
C TRP A 356 -20.65 7.73 3.85
N ASP A 357 -20.01 6.58 4.09
CA ASP A 357 -19.98 5.97 5.42
C ASP A 357 -19.37 6.90 6.47
N PHE A 358 -18.40 7.75 6.14
CA PHE A 358 -17.70 8.62 7.11
C PHE A 358 -18.28 10.04 7.21
N PHE A 359 -19.15 10.49 6.29
CA PHE A 359 -19.72 11.84 6.40
C PHE A 359 -20.56 12.06 7.66
N HIS A 360 -21.21 11.02 8.19
CA HIS A 360 -21.94 11.16 9.47
C HIS A 360 -21.01 11.52 10.63
N VAL A 361 -19.82 10.90 10.71
CA VAL A 361 -18.80 11.21 11.73
C VAL A 361 -18.35 12.66 11.60
N ASN A 362 -18.14 13.13 10.36
CA ASN A 362 -17.80 14.53 10.12
C ASN A 362 -18.91 15.48 10.59
N PHE A 363 -20.18 15.17 10.31
CA PHE A 363 -21.29 16.00 10.77
C PHE A 363 -21.38 16.05 12.30
N ASP A 364 -21.14 14.93 12.98
CA ASP A 364 -21.11 14.89 14.45
C ASP A 364 -19.94 15.73 14.99
N ASP A 365 -18.75 15.63 14.41
CA ASP A 365 -17.58 16.43 14.78
C ASP A 365 -17.80 17.94 14.60
N PHE A 366 -18.38 18.36 13.47
CA PHE A 366 -18.74 19.75 13.23
C PHE A 366 -19.89 20.22 14.14
N SER A 367 -20.84 19.35 14.48
CA SER A 367 -21.93 19.70 15.41
C SER A 367 -21.40 19.95 16.81
N ILE A 368 -20.44 19.13 17.28
CA ILE A 368 -19.75 19.35 18.56
C ILE A 368 -19.02 20.70 18.53
N LEU A 369 -18.26 20.97 17.46
CA LEU A 369 -17.55 22.25 17.31
C LEU A 369 -18.50 23.46 17.36
N ILE A 370 -19.68 23.38 16.75
CA ILE A 370 -20.68 24.45 16.75
C ILE A 370 -21.34 24.63 18.13
N ASN A 371 -21.53 23.55 18.90
CA ASN A 371 -22.19 23.62 20.20
C ASN A 371 -21.26 24.05 21.35
N GLU A 372 -19.95 23.86 21.20
CA GLU A 372 -18.92 24.24 22.18
C GLU A 372 -18.40 25.68 21.96
N VAL A 373 -18.65 26.28 20.79
CA VAL A 373 -18.37 27.69 20.44
C VAL A 373 -19.59 28.56 20.73
#